data_AF-A0A369TJI0-F1
#
_entry.id   AF-A0A369TJI0-F1
#
_cell.length_a   1.000
_cell.length_b   1.000
_cell.length_c   1.000
_cell.angle_alpha   90.00
_cell.angle_beta   90.00
_cell.angle_gamma   90.00
#
_symmetry.space_group_name_H-M   'P 1'
#
loop_
_entity.id
_entity.type
_entity.pdbx_description
1 polymer ?
#
loop_
_entity_poly.entity_id
_entity_poly.type
_entity_poly.pdbx_seq_one_letter_code
_entity_poly.pdbx_strand_id
1 'polypeptide(L)'
;MVAGAAVAQAQTNHPGPLPLPGDLSVELSPDGKTTIFTTGTAFYDEVNPFAERPPSNVLPTVYENATDSGGDIIPNTLPSTPENPYNLHPDPVVTDINPRSPEEDLRRIIQHLNEVAYSEARQATDQEFFANGKGVPADARRGGIERTGSDAGTIEEDGASQIDYDKVQMAIDILEGNPVANRAYSGLPLLHYKGSEFVKTVDPETKNVTVHQIWTRENIESDAMFIDPSAVPNEEWTITYVIDVLRRGHEDFAPFMLLFDDPNDLDGAALPHVAMDQTFFPMEEGKRYTFKMKMPPARYWNLTYHWGWRVHSPRIQSVENATKVVAGKNIVEWETDVFGENPSSTEEKKLKAISMIGDLSPAKRMWKAFREIEDIAPAKPHSYLRTLVDELQASFEDWKHRNKLPRGVEPSPDHHQTLFYVNNTIYGTINDQDANAQPIFHQWETRGATMTSKLYNGDYFPHAYFSVDFGGLRGYENIFQNTLPIGGAGPWFTFGRAHWFINTAAPALVPAAERPDTYEEGSYYEVAALPEEASEVAQGVRPNWLEHPGNNGYWTEPTAEGIGEHNIAINFRYEPSIRLRYYQFDPLHHNVAIWSVH
;
A
#
# COMPACT_ATOMS: atom_id res chain seq x y z
N MET A 1 33.30 11.72 -14.23
CA MET A 1 32.52 12.63 -15.09
C MET A 1 31.65 13.62 -14.28
N VAL A 2 31.92 13.83 -12.98
CA VAL A 2 31.10 14.68 -12.08
C VAL A 2 31.27 16.20 -12.32
N ALA A 3 32.34 16.63 -13.00
CA ALA A 3 32.63 18.05 -13.21
C ALA A 3 31.78 18.72 -14.32
N GLY A 4 31.07 17.95 -15.14
CA GLY A 4 30.26 18.48 -16.25
C GLY A 4 28.88 19.01 -15.82
N ALA A 5 28.24 18.35 -14.85
CA ALA A 5 26.87 18.69 -14.41
C ALA A 5 26.78 20.08 -13.75
N ALA A 6 27.82 20.51 -13.04
CA ALA A 6 27.85 21.81 -12.36
C ALA A 6 27.88 23.02 -13.32
N VAL A 7 28.27 22.83 -14.59
CA VAL A 7 28.37 23.93 -15.57
C VAL A 7 27.06 24.16 -16.32
N ALA A 8 26.16 23.17 -16.40
CA ALA A 8 24.85 23.29 -17.06
C ALA A 8 23.78 23.97 -16.17
N GLN A 9 23.85 23.82 -14.84
CA GLN A 9 22.91 24.42 -13.88
C GLN A 9 22.87 25.97 -13.92
N ALA A 10 23.87 26.64 -14.49
CA ALA A 10 23.93 28.10 -14.51
C ALA A 10 23.11 28.74 -15.66
N GLN A 11 22.58 27.96 -16.62
CA GLN A 11 21.88 28.50 -17.79
C GLN A 11 20.35 28.34 -17.78
N THR A 12 19.82 27.46 -16.93
CA THR A 12 18.37 27.30 -16.74
C THR A 12 18.08 27.58 -15.27
N ASN A 13 17.07 28.40 -14.95
CA ASN A 13 16.63 28.59 -13.55
C ASN A 13 15.95 27.33 -12.96
N HIS A 14 16.21 26.15 -13.54
CA HIS A 14 15.67 24.86 -13.12
C HIS A 14 16.51 24.35 -11.94
N PRO A 15 15.91 23.78 -10.87
CA PRO A 15 16.67 23.18 -9.77
C PRO A 15 17.62 22.03 -10.20
N GLY A 16 17.59 21.63 -11.48
CA GLY A 16 18.39 20.57 -12.08
C GLY A 16 18.32 19.23 -11.35
N PRO A 17 18.98 18.18 -11.87
CA PRO A 17 19.27 17.00 -11.07
C PRO A 17 20.29 17.37 -9.99
N LEU A 18 19.97 17.11 -8.73
CA LEU A 18 20.98 17.14 -7.69
C LEU A 18 21.87 15.90 -7.77
N PRO A 19 23.15 16.00 -7.39
CA PRO A 19 24.04 14.83 -7.34
C PRO A 19 23.44 13.70 -6.49
N LEU A 20 23.80 12.46 -6.83
CA LEU A 20 23.49 11.32 -5.98
C LEU A 20 24.46 11.34 -4.78
N PRO A 21 23.98 11.06 -3.55
CA PRO A 21 24.85 10.95 -2.39
C PRO A 21 25.76 9.72 -2.54
N GLY A 22 27.07 9.94 -2.54
CA GLY A 22 28.06 8.89 -2.81
C GLY A 22 28.53 8.10 -1.58
N ASP A 23 28.07 8.45 -0.38
CA ASP A 23 28.65 7.98 0.88
C ASP A 23 27.67 7.18 1.77
N LEU A 24 26.56 6.71 1.20
CA LEU A 24 25.62 5.80 1.87
C LEU A 24 26.29 4.46 2.18
N SER A 25 25.91 3.81 3.27
CA SER A 25 26.44 2.49 3.65
C SER A 25 25.40 1.58 4.29
N VAL A 26 25.71 0.29 4.25
CA VAL A 26 24.98 -0.77 4.95
C VAL A 26 25.99 -1.66 5.69
N GLU A 27 25.64 -2.02 6.91
CA GLU A 27 26.36 -2.97 7.74
C GLU A 27 25.38 -3.97 8.33
N LEU A 28 25.81 -5.21 8.49
CA LEU A 28 25.06 -6.22 9.24
C LEU A 28 25.71 -6.36 10.62
N SER A 29 24.89 -6.40 11.67
CA SER A 29 25.37 -6.68 13.02
C SER A 29 26.10 -8.03 13.09
N PRO A 30 27.05 -8.22 14.02
CA PRO A 30 27.81 -9.48 14.12
C PRO A 30 26.97 -10.73 14.34
N ASP A 31 25.75 -10.60 14.88
CA ASP A 31 24.79 -11.68 15.09
C ASP A 31 23.88 -11.95 13.88
N GLY A 32 24.01 -11.17 12.81
CA GLY A 32 23.20 -11.29 11.60
C GLY A 32 21.76 -10.78 11.74
N LYS A 33 21.35 -10.25 12.91
CA LYS A 33 19.94 -9.92 13.20
C LYS A 33 19.53 -8.50 12.90
N THR A 34 20.49 -7.61 12.66
CA THR A 34 20.21 -6.17 12.49
C THR A 34 20.94 -5.63 11.27
N THR A 35 20.21 -5.10 10.30
CA THR A 35 20.79 -4.31 9.22
C THR A 35 20.84 -2.83 9.63
N ILE A 36 22.03 -2.26 9.61
CA ILE A 36 22.32 -0.88 9.97
C ILE A 36 22.60 -0.12 8.69
N PHE A 37 21.72 0.82 8.35
CA PHE A 37 21.88 1.73 7.23
C PHE A 37 22.39 3.08 7.71
N THR A 38 23.32 3.65 6.95
CA THR A 38 23.69 5.05 7.09
C THR A 38 23.36 5.76 5.79
N THR A 39 22.37 6.65 5.85
CA THR A 39 21.89 7.43 4.70
C THR A 39 22.98 8.34 4.15
N GLY A 40 22.81 8.87 2.93
CA GLY A 40 23.74 9.85 2.36
C GLY A 40 23.89 11.14 3.19
N THR A 41 25.04 11.81 3.07
CA THR A 41 25.24 13.12 3.70
C THR A 41 24.41 14.20 2.99
N ALA A 42 23.76 15.07 3.78
CA ALA A 42 22.97 16.19 3.26
C ALA A 42 23.75 17.13 2.33
N PHE A 43 23.09 17.60 1.28
CA PHE A 43 23.61 18.66 0.39
C PHE A 43 23.40 20.07 0.93
N TYR A 44 22.50 20.23 1.90
CA TYR A 44 22.06 21.52 2.42
C TYR A 44 22.71 21.82 3.78
N ASP A 45 22.73 23.11 4.13
CA ASP A 45 23.10 23.54 5.47
C ASP A 45 22.14 22.96 6.51
N GLU A 46 22.68 22.63 7.68
CA GLU A 46 21.91 22.09 8.80
C GLU A 46 20.97 23.17 9.36
N VAL A 47 19.67 22.85 9.42
CA VAL A 47 18.61 23.69 9.99
C VAL A 47 17.57 22.79 10.66
N ASN A 48 16.77 23.32 11.58
CA ASN A 48 15.53 22.63 11.97
C ASN A 48 14.41 23.06 10.99
N PRO A 49 13.97 22.18 10.07
CA PRO A 49 13.02 22.52 9.03
C PRO A 49 11.61 22.79 9.59
N PHE A 50 11.32 22.39 10.83
CA PHE A 50 10.05 22.68 11.51
C PHE A 50 10.04 24.03 12.22
N ALA A 51 11.22 24.57 12.56
CA ALA A 51 11.38 25.87 13.21
C ALA A 51 11.70 27.01 12.23
N GLU A 52 12.43 26.72 11.16
CA GLU A 52 12.91 27.72 10.19
C GLU A 52 12.09 27.70 8.89
N ARG A 53 11.82 28.88 8.32
CA ARG A 53 11.03 29.02 7.09
C ARG A 53 11.68 30.01 6.11
N PRO A 54 11.94 29.61 4.85
CA PRO A 54 11.82 28.24 4.33
C PRO A 54 12.91 27.31 4.89
N PRO A 55 12.65 25.98 4.99
CA PRO A 55 13.69 24.99 5.24
C PRO A 55 14.82 25.03 4.20
N SER A 56 16.02 24.54 4.56
CA SER A 56 17.20 24.56 3.67
C SER A 56 17.08 23.62 2.47
N ASN A 57 16.26 22.57 2.58
CA ASN A 57 15.98 21.57 1.55
C ASN A 57 14.77 21.91 0.66
N VAL A 58 14.25 23.14 0.70
CA VAL A 58 13.21 23.61 -0.25
C VAL A 58 13.86 24.15 -1.52
N LEU A 59 13.49 23.58 -2.65
CA LEU A 59 13.89 24.02 -3.98
C LEU A 59 12.94 25.08 -4.54
N PRO A 60 13.44 25.98 -5.42
CA PRO A 60 12.58 26.90 -6.16
C PRO A 60 11.51 26.14 -6.96
N THR A 61 10.27 26.62 -6.87
CA THR A 61 9.19 26.24 -7.77
C THR A 61 9.54 26.58 -9.21
N VAL A 62 9.40 25.62 -10.12
CA VAL A 62 9.42 25.91 -11.57
C VAL A 62 8.22 25.28 -12.28
N TYR A 63 7.70 25.98 -13.29
CA TYR A 63 6.52 25.57 -14.07
C TYR A 63 6.94 25.06 -15.46
N GLU A 64 7.85 24.09 -15.47
CA GLU A 64 8.41 23.48 -16.67
C GLU A 64 8.60 21.96 -16.44
N ASN A 65 8.77 21.20 -17.54
CA ASN A 65 9.15 19.79 -17.44
C ASN A 65 10.50 19.66 -16.73
N ALA A 66 10.67 18.56 -15.99
CA ALA A 66 11.93 18.16 -15.39
C ALA A 66 13.00 17.89 -16.46
N THR A 67 14.26 18.04 -16.08
CA THR A 67 15.42 17.66 -16.89
C THR A 67 16.17 16.49 -16.25
N ASP A 68 16.66 15.55 -17.05
CA ASP A 68 17.56 14.47 -16.59
C ASP A 68 19.00 15.00 -16.37
N SER A 69 19.92 14.12 -15.94
CA SER A 69 21.32 14.50 -15.69
C SER A 69 22.16 14.76 -16.95
N GLY A 70 21.70 14.30 -18.11
CA GLY A 70 22.21 14.70 -19.42
C GLY A 70 21.84 16.15 -19.78
N GLY A 71 20.81 16.69 -19.14
CA GLY A 71 20.25 18.01 -19.43
C GLY A 71 19.12 17.98 -20.44
N ASP A 72 18.66 16.79 -20.83
CA ASP A 72 17.52 16.60 -21.72
C ASP A 72 16.21 16.72 -20.95
N ILE A 73 15.17 17.18 -21.65
CA ILE A 73 13.84 17.36 -21.07
C ILE A 73 13.15 16.01 -20.95
N ILE A 74 12.62 15.70 -19.77
CA ILE A 74 11.74 14.56 -19.54
C ILE A 74 10.30 15.01 -19.85
N PRO A 75 9.69 14.63 -20.99
CA PRO A 75 8.36 15.12 -21.35
C PRO A 75 7.28 14.62 -20.38
N ASN A 76 6.11 15.27 -20.35
CA ASN A 76 4.99 14.93 -19.45
C ASN A 76 5.37 14.94 -17.96
N THR A 77 6.27 15.86 -17.58
CA THR A 77 6.68 16.10 -16.17
C THR A 77 6.41 17.53 -15.70
N LEU A 78 5.54 18.25 -16.42
CA LEU A 78 4.99 19.53 -16.01
C LEU A 78 3.81 19.29 -15.06
N PRO A 79 3.95 19.55 -13.76
CA PRO A 79 2.83 19.44 -12.82
C PRO A 79 1.78 20.54 -13.08
N SER A 80 0.75 20.62 -12.25
CA SER A 80 -0.23 21.70 -12.26
C SER A 80 0.42 23.10 -12.21
N THR A 81 -0.13 24.07 -12.95
CA THR A 81 0.34 25.46 -13.06
C THR A 81 -0.78 26.46 -12.73
N PRO A 82 -0.48 27.74 -12.40
CA PRO A 82 -1.51 28.72 -12.01
C PRO A 82 -2.59 28.90 -13.05
N GLU A 83 -2.19 28.79 -14.32
CA GLU A 83 -3.06 29.00 -15.47
C GLU A 83 -3.70 27.70 -15.94
N ASN A 84 -3.14 26.53 -15.60
CA ASN A 84 -3.68 25.23 -15.97
C ASN A 84 -3.52 24.19 -14.84
N PRO A 85 -4.61 23.84 -14.11
CA PRO A 85 -4.53 22.89 -13.01
C PRO A 85 -4.29 21.45 -13.46
N TYR A 86 -4.55 21.10 -14.73
CA TYR A 86 -4.52 19.71 -15.23
C TYR A 86 -3.69 19.59 -16.52
N ASN A 87 -2.36 19.68 -16.41
CA ASN A 87 -1.46 19.61 -17.58
C ASN A 87 -1.34 18.20 -18.18
N LEU A 88 -1.53 17.16 -17.35
CA LEU A 88 -1.22 15.76 -17.70
C LEU A 88 -2.45 14.92 -18.05
N HIS A 89 -3.66 15.48 -18.00
CA HIS A 89 -4.87 14.81 -18.45
C HIS A 89 -5.94 15.80 -18.89
N PRO A 90 -6.84 15.44 -19.82
CA PRO A 90 -8.08 16.17 -20.05
C PRO A 90 -9.05 16.00 -18.88
N ASP A 91 -10.15 16.75 -18.85
CA ASP A 91 -11.23 16.53 -17.87
C ASP A 91 -11.65 15.04 -17.83
N PRO A 92 -11.77 14.43 -16.64
CA PRO A 92 -12.14 13.02 -16.54
C PRO A 92 -13.59 12.80 -16.95
N VAL A 93 -13.88 11.60 -17.46
CA VAL A 93 -15.26 11.15 -17.63
C VAL A 93 -15.80 10.68 -16.29
N VAL A 94 -16.95 11.22 -15.87
CA VAL A 94 -17.57 10.90 -14.58
C VAL A 94 -18.94 10.24 -14.78
N THR A 95 -19.18 9.13 -14.10
CA THR A 95 -20.46 8.39 -14.16
C THR A 95 -20.90 7.94 -12.77
N ASP A 96 -22.21 7.73 -12.57
CA ASP A 96 -22.75 7.17 -11.33
C ASP A 96 -22.54 5.65 -11.25
N ILE A 97 -22.25 5.16 -10.04
CA ILE A 97 -22.11 3.73 -9.73
C ILE A 97 -22.83 3.37 -8.43
N ASN A 98 -22.97 2.07 -8.16
CA ASN A 98 -23.36 1.57 -6.85
C ASN A 98 -22.16 1.70 -5.87
N PRO A 99 -22.24 2.52 -4.80
CA PRO A 99 -21.12 2.76 -3.89
C PRO A 99 -20.84 1.61 -2.92
N ARG A 100 -21.57 0.49 -2.94
CA ARG A 100 -21.33 -0.60 -1.99
C ARG A 100 -19.90 -1.12 -2.08
N SER A 101 -19.22 -1.16 -0.94
CA SER A 101 -17.84 -1.62 -0.78
C SER A 101 -17.75 -3.05 -0.26
N PRO A 102 -16.59 -3.72 -0.41
CA PRO A 102 -16.33 -5.01 0.24
C PRO A 102 -16.56 -4.95 1.75
N GLU A 103 -16.07 -3.88 2.41
CA GLU A 103 -16.26 -3.65 3.85
C GLU A 103 -17.75 -3.66 4.23
N GLU A 104 -18.60 -2.97 3.47
CA GLU A 104 -20.02 -2.90 3.80
C GLU A 104 -20.73 -4.25 3.64
N ASP A 105 -20.45 -4.97 2.56
CA ASP A 105 -21.09 -6.27 2.33
C ASP A 105 -20.59 -7.31 3.33
N LEU A 106 -19.29 -7.38 3.60
CA LEU A 106 -18.73 -8.25 4.65
C LEU A 106 -19.35 -7.94 6.02
N ARG A 107 -19.41 -6.66 6.42
CA ARG A 107 -20.05 -6.26 7.69
C ARG A 107 -21.50 -6.72 7.78
N ARG A 108 -22.28 -6.57 6.71
CA ARG A 108 -23.69 -6.99 6.67
C ARG A 108 -23.83 -8.51 6.78
N ILE A 109 -22.93 -9.27 6.15
CA ILE A 109 -22.92 -10.73 6.20
C ILE A 109 -22.54 -11.20 7.62
N ILE A 110 -21.49 -10.62 8.21
CA ILE A 110 -21.08 -10.90 9.60
C ILE A 110 -22.20 -10.55 10.57
N GLN A 111 -22.88 -9.42 10.38
CA GLN A 111 -24.03 -9.03 11.20
C GLN A 111 -25.17 -10.07 11.09
N HIS A 112 -25.50 -10.53 9.88
CA HIS A 112 -26.50 -11.58 9.67
C HIS A 112 -26.14 -12.85 10.44
N LEU A 113 -24.89 -13.31 10.33
CA LEU A 113 -24.41 -14.50 11.04
C LEU A 113 -24.45 -14.31 12.56
N ASN A 114 -24.14 -13.11 13.05
CA ASN A 114 -24.26 -12.77 14.47
C ASN A 114 -25.70 -12.86 14.97
N GLU A 115 -26.67 -12.36 14.20
CA GLU A 115 -28.09 -12.48 14.55
C GLU A 115 -28.55 -13.95 14.63
N VAL A 116 -28.04 -14.82 13.75
CA VAL A 116 -28.31 -16.27 13.78
C VAL A 116 -27.65 -16.93 15.00
N ALA A 117 -26.37 -16.65 15.25
CA ALA A 117 -25.58 -17.26 16.32
C ALA A 117 -26.08 -16.87 17.72
N TYR A 118 -26.55 -15.63 17.87
CA TYR A 118 -26.98 -15.02 19.14
C TYR A 118 -28.49 -14.72 19.20
N SER A 119 -29.31 -15.61 18.62
CA SER A 119 -30.76 -15.44 18.56
C SER A 119 -31.44 -15.24 19.92
N GLU A 120 -30.96 -15.87 20.99
CA GLU A 120 -31.47 -15.70 22.36
C GLU A 120 -31.23 -14.30 22.92
N ALA A 121 -30.06 -13.71 22.66
CA ALA A 121 -29.74 -12.34 23.09
C ALA A 121 -30.62 -11.33 22.36
N ARG A 122 -30.88 -11.57 21.07
CA ARG A 122 -31.84 -10.78 20.28
C ARG A 122 -33.25 -10.91 20.83
N GLN A 123 -33.72 -12.13 21.10
CA GLN A 123 -35.03 -12.35 21.71
C GLN A 123 -35.14 -11.66 23.07
N ALA A 124 -34.08 -11.65 23.87
CA ALA A 124 -34.05 -10.94 25.14
C ALA A 124 -34.14 -9.42 24.96
N THR A 125 -33.42 -8.83 24.00
CA THR A 125 -33.57 -7.39 23.69
C THR A 125 -34.97 -7.07 23.16
N ASP A 126 -35.53 -7.91 22.28
CA ASP A 126 -36.89 -7.74 21.77
C ASP A 126 -37.92 -7.87 22.90
N GLN A 127 -37.69 -8.75 23.87
CA GLN A 127 -38.50 -8.89 25.09
C GLN A 127 -38.34 -7.71 26.06
N GLU A 128 -37.13 -7.13 26.21
CA GLU A 128 -36.91 -5.90 26.99
C GLU A 128 -37.69 -4.72 26.40
N PHE A 129 -37.86 -4.67 25.07
CA PHE A 129 -38.73 -3.70 24.42
C PHE A 129 -40.22 -4.05 24.50
N PHE A 130 -40.60 -5.32 24.66
CA PHE A 130 -42.00 -5.76 24.58
C PHE A 130 -42.41 -6.86 25.57
N ALA A 131 -42.42 -6.54 26.87
CA ALA A 131 -43.30 -7.25 27.81
C ALA A 131 -44.71 -6.61 27.76
N ASN A 132 -45.61 -7.17 26.95
CA ASN A 132 -47.07 -6.87 26.86
C ASN A 132 -47.58 -5.91 25.78
N GLY A 133 -46.82 -5.66 24.70
CA GLY A 133 -47.37 -5.13 23.44
C GLY A 133 -48.30 -3.93 23.59
N LYS A 134 -47.79 -2.78 24.06
CA LYS A 134 -48.37 -1.44 23.85
C LYS A 134 -47.37 -0.35 24.27
N GLY A 135 -46.96 0.47 23.30
CA GLY A 135 -46.17 1.69 23.51
C GLY A 135 -44.65 1.47 23.44
N VAL A 136 -43.97 2.22 22.57
CA VAL A 136 -42.50 2.35 22.57
C VAL A 136 -42.15 3.37 23.66
N PRO A 137 -41.41 3.04 24.73
CA PRO A 137 -40.88 4.06 25.62
C PRO A 137 -39.85 4.90 24.89
N ALA A 138 -39.96 6.23 25.02
CA ALA A 138 -39.06 7.18 24.39
C ALA A 138 -37.59 6.95 24.78
N ASP A 139 -36.74 6.56 23.83
CA ASP A 139 -35.30 6.71 23.96
C ASP A 139 -34.95 8.20 23.80
N ALA A 140 -34.57 8.85 24.90
CA ALA A 140 -34.21 10.27 24.92
C ALA A 140 -33.03 10.63 24.00
N ARG A 141 -32.26 9.64 23.48
CA ARG A 141 -31.16 9.87 22.53
C ARG A 141 -31.58 9.93 21.07
N ARG A 142 -32.80 9.51 20.74
CA ARG A 142 -33.37 9.58 19.39
C ARG A 142 -34.64 10.43 19.46
N GLY A 143 -34.51 11.74 19.30
CA GLY A 143 -35.64 12.68 19.38
C GLY A 143 -36.89 12.15 18.67
N GLY A 144 -37.90 11.75 19.44
CA GLY A 144 -39.02 10.95 18.95
C GLY A 144 -40.32 11.27 19.66
N ILE A 145 -41.36 11.49 18.85
CA ILE A 145 -42.77 11.57 19.23
C ILE A 145 -43.31 10.13 19.31
N GLU A 146 -44.05 9.81 20.37
CA GLU A 146 -44.71 8.52 20.58
C GLU A 146 -45.73 8.24 19.46
N ARG A 147 -45.65 7.07 18.80
CA ARG A 147 -46.64 6.62 17.80
C ARG A 147 -47.45 5.46 18.37
N THR A 148 -48.75 5.67 18.56
CA THR A 148 -49.71 4.61 18.93
C THR A 148 -50.91 4.68 17.99
N GLY A 149 -51.26 3.57 17.31
CA GLY A 149 -52.33 3.51 16.31
C GLY A 149 -52.13 2.42 15.25
N SER A 150 -53.03 2.33 14.26
CA SER A 150 -52.95 1.49 13.04
C SER A 150 -51.69 1.71 12.18
N ASP A 151 -50.94 2.72 12.56
CA ASP A 151 -49.79 3.35 11.93
C ASP A 151 -48.52 3.17 12.78
N ALA A 152 -48.62 2.41 13.88
CA ALA A 152 -47.49 1.74 14.50
C ALA A 152 -47.07 0.58 13.56
N GLY A 153 -45.88 0.69 12.96
CA GLY A 153 -45.38 -0.33 12.06
C GLY A 153 -45.34 -1.71 12.72
N THR A 154 -45.67 -2.75 11.95
CA THR A 154 -45.37 -4.14 12.31
C THR A 154 -43.87 -4.31 12.48
N ILE A 155 -43.42 -4.91 13.59
CA ILE A 155 -42.06 -5.43 13.70
C ILE A 155 -41.96 -6.55 12.66
N GLU A 156 -41.00 -6.46 11.74
CA GLU A 156 -40.75 -7.55 10.79
C GLU A 156 -40.46 -8.83 11.59
N GLU A 157 -41.32 -9.85 11.44
CA GLU A 157 -41.18 -11.15 12.09
C GLU A 157 -39.93 -11.94 11.63
N ASP A 158 -39.22 -11.45 10.61
CA ASP A 158 -38.08 -12.14 10.00
C ASP A 158 -36.75 -11.62 10.56
N GLY A 159 -36.46 -11.98 11.82
CA GLY A 159 -35.07 -12.11 12.22
C GLY A 159 -34.40 -13.27 11.48
N ALA A 160 -33.13 -13.12 11.10
CA ALA A 160 -32.37 -14.21 10.49
C ALA A 160 -32.34 -15.44 11.42
N SER A 161 -33.18 -16.44 11.14
CA SER A 161 -33.29 -17.66 11.93
C SER A 161 -32.36 -18.77 11.45
N GLN A 162 -31.68 -18.56 10.33
CA GLN A 162 -30.84 -19.55 9.66
C GLN A 162 -29.65 -18.88 8.96
N ILE A 163 -28.58 -19.67 8.78
CA ILE A 163 -27.43 -19.29 7.96
C ILE A 163 -27.92 -19.09 6.52
N ASP A 164 -27.52 -17.97 5.92
CA ASP A 164 -27.75 -17.67 4.52
C ASP A 164 -26.47 -18.04 3.76
N TYR A 165 -26.45 -19.27 3.22
CA TYR A 165 -25.24 -19.83 2.58
C TYR A 165 -24.84 -19.06 1.31
N ASP A 166 -25.79 -18.44 0.61
CA ASP A 166 -25.48 -17.58 -0.55
C ASP A 166 -24.69 -16.33 -0.11
N LYS A 167 -25.02 -15.76 1.06
CA LYS A 167 -24.23 -14.68 1.66
C LYS A 167 -22.86 -15.13 2.14
N VAL A 168 -22.75 -16.34 2.69
CA VAL A 168 -21.45 -16.91 3.08
C VAL A 168 -20.56 -17.10 1.85
N GLN A 169 -21.10 -17.67 0.77
CA GLN A 169 -20.40 -17.80 -0.50
C GLN A 169 -19.99 -16.44 -1.06
N MET A 170 -20.87 -15.44 -1.02
CA MET A 170 -20.53 -14.08 -1.44
C MET A 170 -19.36 -13.50 -0.64
N ALA A 171 -19.26 -13.79 0.67
CA ALA A 171 -18.10 -13.34 1.47
C ALA A 171 -16.80 -14.03 1.05
N ILE A 172 -16.85 -15.34 0.75
CA ILE A 172 -15.71 -16.09 0.19
C ILE A 172 -15.31 -15.49 -1.17
N ASP A 173 -16.29 -15.21 -2.03
CA ASP A 173 -16.06 -14.60 -3.35
C ASP A 173 -15.42 -13.22 -3.26
N ILE A 174 -15.80 -12.41 -2.27
CA ILE A 174 -15.16 -11.12 -2.00
C ILE A 174 -13.69 -11.31 -1.62
N LEU A 175 -13.39 -12.24 -0.70
CA LEU A 175 -12.04 -12.46 -0.20
C LEU A 175 -11.12 -13.03 -1.28
N GLU A 176 -11.63 -13.94 -2.10
CA GLU A 176 -10.89 -14.59 -3.20
C GLU A 176 -10.85 -13.76 -4.49
N GLY A 177 -11.67 -12.70 -4.61
CA GLY A 177 -11.78 -11.93 -5.85
C GLY A 177 -12.48 -12.70 -6.97
N ASN A 178 -13.47 -13.52 -6.63
CA ASN A 178 -14.38 -14.12 -7.61
C ASN A 178 -15.40 -13.07 -8.11
N PRO A 179 -16.12 -13.33 -9.21
CA PRO A 179 -17.15 -12.41 -9.70
C PRO A 179 -18.29 -12.20 -8.69
N VAL A 180 -18.61 -10.93 -8.39
CA VAL A 180 -19.72 -10.54 -7.51
C VAL A 180 -20.69 -9.64 -8.27
N ALA A 181 -21.93 -10.08 -8.45
CA ALA A 181 -22.90 -9.38 -9.27
C ALA A 181 -23.22 -7.97 -8.76
N ASN A 182 -23.30 -7.01 -9.70
CA ASN A 182 -23.65 -5.61 -9.42
C ASN A 182 -22.74 -4.94 -8.38
N ARG A 183 -21.44 -5.26 -8.39
CA ARG A 183 -20.42 -4.65 -7.55
C ARG A 183 -19.25 -4.15 -8.39
N ALA A 184 -18.84 -2.92 -8.14
CA ALA A 184 -17.70 -2.29 -8.79
C ALA A 184 -16.38 -2.97 -8.43
N TYR A 185 -16.27 -3.57 -7.25
CA TYR A 185 -15.08 -4.30 -6.79
C TYR A 185 -14.99 -5.76 -7.28
N SER A 186 -15.96 -6.23 -8.07
CA SER A 186 -16.01 -7.62 -8.55
C SER A 186 -14.69 -8.02 -9.24
N GLY A 187 -14.06 -9.11 -8.80
CA GLY A 187 -12.79 -9.59 -9.36
C GLY A 187 -11.53 -9.15 -8.61
N LEU A 188 -11.64 -8.18 -7.70
CA LEU A 188 -10.52 -7.70 -6.87
C LEU A 188 -10.51 -8.45 -5.52
N PRO A 189 -9.49 -9.27 -5.22
CA PRO A 189 -9.42 -10.05 -3.99
C PRO A 189 -8.98 -9.18 -2.81
N LEU A 190 -9.35 -9.60 -1.59
CA LEU A 190 -8.74 -9.09 -0.35
C LEU A 190 -7.63 -10.01 0.17
N LEU A 191 -7.56 -11.25 -0.32
CA LEU A 191 -6.40 -12.12 -0.20
C LEU A 191 -5.43 -11.79 -1.34
N HIS A 192 -4.27 -11.25 -1.04
CA HIS A 192 -3.33 -10.79 -2.07
C HIS A 192 -2.45 -11.94 -2.59
N TYR A 193 -3.07 -12.92 -3.25
CA TYR A 193 -2.41 -14.10 -3.82
C TYR A 193 -2.34 -14.06 -5.36
N LYS A 194 -2.84 -13.00 -5.99
CA LYS A 194 -3.00 -12.88 -7.46
C LYS A 194 -1.95 -11.99 -8.13
N GLY A 195 -0.83 -11.68 -7.47
CA GLY A 195 0.14 -10.69 -7.98
C GLY A 195 0.65 -11.00 -9.39
N SER A 196 0.90 -12.27 -9.71
CA SER A 196 1.32 -12.73 -11.05
C SER A 196 0.26 -12.50 -12.14
N GLU A 197 -1.02 -12.43 -11.79
CA GLU A 197 -2.13 -12.15 -12.72
C GLU A 197 -2.40 -10.65 -12.88
N PHE A 198 -1.80 -9.81 -12.02
CA PHE A 198 -2.02 -8.36 -11.99
C PHE A 198 -0.94 -7.61 -12.77
N VAL A 199 -0.51 -8.20 -13.88
CA VAL A 199 0.40 -7.60 -14.86
C VAL A 199 -0.41 -7.10 -16.05
N LYS A 200 -0.27 -5.81 -16.40
CA LYS A 200 -0.88 -5.23 -17.59
C LYS A 200 0.19 -4.82 -18.59
N THR A 201 0.05 -5.16 -19.86
CA THR A 201 1.00 -4.74 -20.90
C THR A 201 0.50 -3.49 -21.61
N VAL A 202 1.41 -2.55 -21.89
CA VAL A 202 1.10 -1.38 -22.73
C VAL A 202 0.84 -1.85 -24.16
N ASP A 203 -0.31 -1.47 -24.71
CA ASP A 203 -0.64 -1.74 -26.11
C ASP A 203 0.32 -0.95 -27.03
N PRO A 204 1.07 -1.61 -27.93
CA PRO A 204 2.06 -0.96 -28.78
C PRO A 204 1.43 -0.04 -29.85
N GLU A 205 0.20 -0.29 -30.27
CA GLU A 205 -0.48 0.52 -31.29
C GLU A 205 -1.08 1.78 -30.68
N THR A 206 -1.81 1.62 -29.57
CA THR A 206 -2.49 2.74 -28.91
C THR A 206 -1.62 3.48 -27.90
N LYS A 207 -0.47 2.89 -27.52
CA LYS A 207 0.46 3.38 -26.48
C LYS A 207 -0.26 3.65 -25.17
N ASN A 208 -1.18 2.76 -24.81
CA ASN A 208 -2.03 2.90 -23.65
C ASN A 208 -2.16 1.60 -22.88
N VAL A 209 -2.33 1.73 -21.57
CA VAL A 209 -2.75 0.64 -20.69
C VAL A 209 -3.92 1.12 -19.83
N THR A 210 -4.80 0.22 -19.40
CA THR A 210 -5.90 0.55 -18.50
C THR A 210 -5.67 -0.08 -17.13
N VAL A 211 -5.83 0.72 -16.09
CA VAL A 211 -5.75 0.30 -14.68
C VAL A 211 -7.08 0.62 -14.02
N HIS A 212 -7.68 -0.37 -13.38
CA HIS A 212 -8.92 -0.23 -12.62
C HIS A 212 -8.62 -0.25 -11.13
N GLN A 213 -9.09 0.75 -10.41
CA GLN A 213 -8.94 0.86 -8.95
C GLN A 213 -10.29 1.04 -8.27
N ILE A 214 -10.38 0.49 -7.06
CA ILE A 214 -11.46 0.80 -6.12
C ILE A 214 -10.91 1.58 -4.93
N TRP A 215 -11.63 2.63 -4.55
CA TRP A 215 -11.22 3.51 -3.47
C TRP A 215 -12.27 3.42 -2.36
N THR A 216 -11.87 2.89 -1.21
CA THR A 216 -12.69 2.78 0.01
C THR A 216 -12.11 3.68 1.10
N ARG A 217 -12.68 3.68 2.30
CA ARG A 217 -12.16 4.51 3.40
C ARG A 217 -10.71 4.21 3.75
N GLU A 218 -10.40 2.94 3.97
CA GLU A 218 -9.11 2.50 4.54
C GLU A 218 -8.18 1.88 3.49
N ASN A 219 -8.73 1.44 2.34
CA ASN A 219 -7.98 0.69 1.32
C ASN A 219 -8.16 1.27 -0.09
N ILE A 220 -7.12 1.11 -0.91
CA ILE A 220 -7.14 1.26 -2.36
C ILE A 220 -6.70 -0.08 -2.93
N GLU A 221 -7.53 -0.70 -3.77
CA GLU A 221 -7.19 -1.94 -4.46
C GLU A 221 -7.17 -1.69 -5.97
N SER A 222 -6.31 -2.42 -6.67
CA SER A 222 -6.06 -2.27 -8.11
C SER A 222 -6.07 -3.62 -8.81
N ASP A 223 -6.52 -3.63 -10.07
CA ASP A 223 -6.39 -4.80 -10.96
C ASP A 223 -5.00 -4.91 -11.63
N ALA A 224 -4.10 -3.98 -11.29
CA ALA A 224 -2.73 -3.93 -11.73
C ALA A 224 -1.79 -3.66 -10.55
N MET A 225 -0.85 -4.57 -10.34
CA MET A 225 0.34 -4.42 -9.50
C MET A 225 1.54 -4.02 -10.36
N PHE A 226 1.58 -4.53 -11.59
CA PHE A 226 2.65 -4.26 -12.54
C PHE A 226 2.09 -3.78 -13.88
N ILE A 227 2.80 -2.85 -14.51
CA ILE A 227 2.65 -2.56 -15.94
C ILE A 227 3.94 -2.98 -16.63
N ASP A 228 3.84 -3.73 -17.73
CA ASP A 228 4.93 -3.97 -18.67
C ASP A 228 4.90 -2.89 -19.77
N PRO A 229 5.83 -1.91 -19.74
CA PRO A 229 5.86 -0.83 -20.69
C PRO A 229 6.93 -1.06 -21.78
N SER A 230 7.41 -2.29 -21.97
CA SER A 230 8.49 -2.64 -22.93
C SER A 230 8.17 -2.29 -24.39
N ALA A 231 6.89 -2.06 -24.72
CA ALA A 231 6.44 -1.58 -26.01
C ALA A 231 6.77 -0.09 -26.29
N VAL A 232 7.01 0.72 -25.25
CA VAL A 232 7.15 2.19 -25.33
C VAL A 232 8.38 2.74 -24.58
N PRO A 233 9.58 2.12 -24.67
CA PRO A 233 10.74 2.50 -23.86
C PRO A 233 11.20 3.94 -24.13
N ASN A 234 11.03 4.41 -25.38
CA ASN A 234 11.51 5.70 -25.86
C ASN A 234 10.39 6.64 -26.29
N GLU A 235 9.13 6.31 -25.98
CA GLU A 235 7.96 7.02 -26.50
C GLU A 235 7.02 7.44 -25.37
N GLU A 236 6.45 8.64 -25.49
CA GLU A 236 5.34 9.05 -24.62
C GLU A 236 4.15 8.08 -24.78
N TRP A 237 3.49 7.79 -23.67
CA TRP A 237 2.39 6.84 -23.58
C TRP A 237 1.36 7.31 -22.55
N THR A 238 0.28 6.57 -22.36
CA THR A 238 -0.74 6.92 -21.37
C THR A 238 -1.16 5.76 -20.48
N ILE A 239 -1.50 6.09 -19.23
CA ILE A 239 -2.27 5.21 -18.36
C ILE A 239 -3.70 5.74 -18.30
N THR A 240 -4.66 4.90 -18.67
CA THR A 240 -6.08 5.16 -18.43
C THR A 240 -6.46 4.59 -17.08
N TYR A 241 -6.71 5.44 -16.09
CA TYR A 241 -7.22 5.02 -14.78
C TYR A 241 -8.74 5.02 -14.80
N VAL A 242 -9.35 3.89 -14.45
CA VAL A 242 -10.77 3.77 -14.12
C VAL A 242 -10.86 3.66 -12.61
N ILE A 243 -11.45 4.66 -11.94
CA ILE A 243 -11.46 4.75 -10.48
C ILE A 243 -12.90 4.71 -9.99
N ASP A 244 -13.25 3.68 -9.25
CA ASP A 244 -14.53 3.54 -8.58
C ASP A 244 -14.42 3.98 -7.13
N VAL A 245 -15.04 5.12 -6.79
CA VAL A 245 -15.05 5.63 -5.43
C VAL A 245 -16.25 5.06 -4.70
N LEU A 246 -15.97 4.08 -3.84
CA LEU A 246 -16.97 3.36 -3.07
C LEU A 246 -17.26 4.10 -1.76
N ARG A 247 -18.12 3.50 -0.94
CA ARG A 247 -18.60 4.10 0.30
C ARG A 247 -17.45 4.57 1.18
N ARG A 248 -17.53 5.83 1.63
CA ARG A 248 -16.54 6.57 2.43
C ARG A 248 -15.17 6.73 1.74
N GLY A 249 -15.09 6.51 0.43
CA GLY A 249 -13.85 6.61 -0.35
C GLY A 249 -13.54 7.99 -0.93
N HIS A 250 -14.41 8.99 -0.72
CA HIS A 250 -14.23 10.37 -1.21
C HIS A 250 -12.81 10.88 -0.90
N GLU A 251 -12.10 11.35 -1.92
CA GLU A 251 -10.67 11.69 -1.85
C GLU A 251 -10.20 12.50 -3.07
N ASP A 252 -9.02 13.11 -2.99
CA ASP A 252 -8.35 13.69 -4.16
C ASP A 252 -7.49 12.64 -4.90
N PHE A 253 -7.72 12.47 -6.20
CA PHE A 253 -6.86 11.67 -7.07
C PHE A 253 -5.54 12.40 -7.31
N ALA A 254 -4.47 11.86 -6.74
CA ALA A 254 -3.11 12.36 -6.85
C ALA A 254 -2.13 11.19 -7.06
N PRO A 255 -2.05 10.63 -8.28
CA PRO A 255 -1.05 9.61 -8.58
C PRO A 255 0.34 10.24 -8.53
N PHE A 256 1.20 9.70 -7.68
CA PHE A 256 2.55 10.17 -7.45
C PHE A 256 3.56 9.32 -8.20
N MET A 257 3.99 9.83 -9.35
CA MET A 257 4.87 9.12 -10.27
C MET A 257 6.33 9.27 -9.82
N LEU A 258 7.05 8.15 -9.72
CA LEU A 258 8.49 8.12 -9.48
C LEU A 258 9.22 7.83 -10.78
N LEU A 259 10.22 8.65 -11.08
CA LEU A 259 11.03 8.54 -12.28
C LEU A 259 12.51 8.33 -11.96
N PHE A 260 13.14 7.52 -12.80
CA PHE A 260 14.58 7.44 -12.91
C PHE A 260 15.15 8.61 -13.72
N ASP A 261 16.45 8.79 -13.57
CA ASP A 261 17.29 9.48 -14.53
C ASP A 261 17.37 8.68 -15.84
N ASP A 262 17.80 9.28 -16.96
CA ASP A 262 17.84 8.54 -18.23
C ASP A 262 18.87 7.40 -18.14
N PRO A 263 18.46 6.13 -18.21
CA PRO A 263 19.41 5.02 -18.15
C PRO A 263 20.39 5.04 -19.33
N ASN A 264 20.05 5.66 -20.46
CA ASN A 264 20.96 5.77 -21.61
C ASN A 264 22.17 6.65 -21.33
N ASP A 265 22.03 7.66 -20.46
CA ASP A 265 23.13 8.56 -20.07
C ASP A 265 24.02 7.96 -18.97
N LEU A 266 23.58 6.84 -18.39
CA LEU A 266 24.16 6.22 -17.19
C LEU A 266 24.61 4.78 -17.44
N ASP A 267 25.01 4.45 -18.68
CA ASP A 267 25.42 3.11 -19.11
C ASP A 267 24.41 2.01 -18.75
N GLY A 268 23.11 2.32 -18.83
CA GLY A 268 21.99 1.43 -18.51
C GLY A 268 21.55 1.45 -17.04
N ALA A 269 22.20 2.22 -16.16
CA ALA A 269 21.82 2.28 -14.76
C ALA A 269 20.54 3.09 -14.55
N ALA A 270 19.52 2.47 -13.96
CA ALA A 270 18.34 3.18 -13.49
C ALA A 270 18.67 3.85 -12.15
N LEU A 271 18.76 5.18 -12.08
CA LEU A 271 19.07 5.90 -10.85
C LEU A 271 17.88 6.76 -10.39
N PRO A 272 17.56 6.83 -9.08
CA PRO A 272 16.49 7.70 -8.59
C PRO A 272 16.69 9.14 -9.03
N HIS A 273 15.63 9.77 -9.52
CA HIS A 273 15.70 11.15 -9.95
C HIS A 273 14.57 11.99 -9.36
N VAL A 274 13.43 12.07 -10.06
CA VAL A 274 12.37 13.00 -9.76
C VAL A 274 11.06 12.26 -9.52
N ALA A 275 10.27 12.74 -8.58
CA ALA A 275 8.93 12.24 -8.31
C ALA A 275 7.96 13.40 -8.17
N MET A 276 6.70 13.21 -8.53
CA MET A 276 5.70 14.27 -8.49
C MET A 276 4.27 13.73 -8.50
N ASP A 277 3.36 14.48 -7.91
CA ASP A 277 1.93 14.30 -8.14
C ASP A 277 1.60 14.74 -9.57
N GLN A 278 0.99 13.85 -10.35
CA GLN A 278 0.65 14.16 -11.75
C GLN A 278 -0.59 15.08 -11.86
N THR A 279 -1.45 15.07 -10.84
CA THR A 279 -2.67 15.91 -10.76
C THR A 279 -3.21 15.94 -9.34
N PHE A 280 -4.19 16.80 -9.10
CA PHE A 280 -5.02 16.83 -7.88
C PHE A 280 -6.47 17.03 -8.28
N PHE A 281 -7.21 15.93 -8.37
CA PHE A 281 -8.60 15.97 -8.81
C PHE A 281 -9.55 15.44 -7.73
N PRO A 282 -10.49 16.24 -7.21
CA PRO A 282 -11.42 15.78 -6.18
C PRO A 282 -12.39 14.74 -6.73
N MET A 283 -12.54 13.64 -6.01
CA MET A 283 -13.42 12.53 -6.34
C MET A 283 -14.47 12.27 -5.26
N GLU A 284 -15.70 12.03 -5.70
CA GLU A 284 -16.87 11.85 -4.85
C GLU A 284 -17.29 10.38 -4.75
N GLU A 285 -17.79 9.99 -3.56
CA GLU A 285 -18.40 8.68 -3.34
C GLU A 285 -19.56 8.40 -4.32
N GLY A 286 -19.65 7.15 -4.78
CA GLY A 286 -20.72 6.70 -5.68
C GLY A 286 -20.49 7.10 -7.13
N LYS A 287 -19.28 7.54 -7.47
CA LYS A 287 -18.89 7.90 -8.82
C LYS A 287 -17.74 7.03 -9.33
N ARG A 288 -17.75 6.81 -10.64
CA ARG A 288 -16.62 6.32 -11.42
C ARG A 288 -15.98 7.48 -12.16
N TYR A 289 -14.68 7.61 -12.06
CA TYR A 289 -13.87 8.56 -12.81
C TYR A 289 -13.00 7.80 -13.82
N THR A 290 -12.86 8.33 -15.03
CA THR A 290 -11.91 7.82 -16.02
C THR A 290 -10.95 8.91 -16.42
N PHE A 291 -9.70 8.76 -15.99
CA PHE A 291 -8.59 9.67 -16.31
C PHE A 291 -7.72 9.06 -17.41
N LYS A 292 -7.22 9.89 -18.33
CA LYS A 292 -6.18 9.49 -19.28
C LYS A 292 -4.92 10.30 -19.00
N MET A 293 -4.02 9.71 -18.21
CA MET A 293 -2.80 10.35 -17.72
C MET A 293 -1.68 10.19 -18.74
N LYS A 294 -1.02 11.29 -19.08
CA LYS A 294 0.19 11.30 -19.91
C LYS A 294 1.40 10.85 -19.09
N MET A 295 2.24 10.02 -19.71
CA MET A 295 3.46 9.47 -19.11
C MET A 295 4.69 9.87 -19.95
N PRO A 296 5.87 10.05 -19.34
CA PRO A 296 7.13 10.15 -20.07
C PRO A 296 7.47 8.82 -20.77
N PRO A 297 8.48 8.79 -21.66
CA PRO A 297 9.07 7.53 -22.14
C PRO A 297 9.30 6.53 -21.01
N ALA A 298 8.92 5.28 -21.24
CA ALA A 298 8.89 4.29 -20.17
C ALA A 298 10.26 3.97 -19.56
N ARG A 299 11.37 4.26 -20.25
CA ARG A 299 12.71 4.14 -19.68
C ARG A 299 12.94 4.99 -18.42
N TYR A 300 12.21 6.09 -18.27
CA TYR A 300 12.24 6.92 -17.06
C TYR A 300 11.32 6.38 -15.97
N TRP A 301 10.31 5.56 -16.30
CA TRP A 301 9.25 5.23 -15.35
C TRP A 301 9.65 4.10 -14.40
N ASN A 302 9.65 4.39 -13.09
CA ASN A 302 9.89 3.41 -12.03
C ASN A 302 8.57 2.77 -11.58
N LEU A 303 7.69 3.59 -11.05
CA LEU A 303 6.39 3.21 -10.51
C LEU A 303 5.51 4.44 -10.34
N THR A 304 4.23 4.22 -10.03
CA THR A 304 3.31 5.25 -9.58
C THR A 304 2.64 4.82 -8.28
N TYR A 305 2.69 5.67 -7.25
CA TYR A 305 1.92 5.50 -6.02
C TYR A 305 0.53 6.13 -6.16
N HIS A 306 -0.46 5.51 -5.55
CA HIS A 306 -1.81 6.03 -5.39
C HIS A 306 -2.14 6.02 -3.90
N TRP A 307 -2.44 7.18 -3.34
CA TRP A 307 -2.71 7.33 -1.91
C TRP A 307 -3.96 8.15 -1.64
N GLY A 308 -4.52 7.99 -0.44
CA GLY A 308 -5.58 8.84 0.08
C GLY A 308 -5.11 9.80 1.15
N TRP A 309 -5.36 11.10 0.97
CA TRP A 309 -4.94 12.16 1.88
C TRP A 309 -5.69 12.18 3.22
N ARG A 310 -6.93 11.72 3.26
CA ARG A 310 -7.77 11.79 4.47
C ARG A 310 -7.42 10.73 5.51
N VAL A 311 -6.86 9.62 5.06
CA VAL A 311 -6.46 8.47 5.89
C VAL A 311 -5.08 8.03 5.44
N HIS A 312 -4.06 8.76 5.87
CA HIS A 312 -2.63 8.52 5.63
C HIS A 312 -2.05 7.97 6.96
N SER A 313 -1.51 6.77 7.09
CA SER A 313 -0.35 6.20 6.38
C SER A 313 -0.47 4.87 5.60
N PRO A 314 -1.48 4.01 5.79
CA PRO A 314 -1.47 2.68 5.17
C PRO A 314 -2.29 2.61 3.87
N ARG A 315 -3.08 3.63 3.52
CA ARG A 315 -3.93 3.61 2.31
C ARG A 315 -3.11 4.01 1.08
N ILE A 316 -2.17 3.14 0.70
CA ILE A 316 -1.29 3.33 -0.46
C ILE A 316 -1.30 2.06 -1.30
N GLN A 317 -1.46 2.23 -2.61
CA GLN A 317 -1.33 1.21 -3.64
C GLN A 317 -0.23 1.65 -4.61
N SER A 318 0.52 0.71 -5.18
CA SER A 318 1.56 1.00 -6.16
C SER A 318 1.39 0.19 -7.43
N VAL A 319 1.62 0.83 -8.57
CA VAL A 319 1.76 0.16 -9.86
C VAL A 319 3.19 0.32 -10.32
N GLU A 320 3.91 -0.79 -10.43
CA GLU A 320 5.34 -0.80 -10.72
C GLU A 320 5.66 -1.16 -12.18
N ASN A 321 6.84 -0.74 -12.62
CA ASN A 321 7.41 -1.19 -13.88
C ASN A 321 7.82 -2.66 -13.81
N ALA A 322 7.08 -3.50 -14.53
CA ALA A 322 7.29 -4.95 -14.59
C ALA A 322 8.68 -5.34 -15.10
N THR A 323 9.43 -4.46 -15.78
CA THR A 323 10.79 -4.81 -16.25
C THR A 323 11.87 -4.60 -15.18
N LYS A 324 11.51 -4.14 -13.98
CA LYS A 324 12.47 -3.97 -12.89
C LYS A 324 12.97 -5.32 -12.42
N VAL A 325 14.26 -5.35 -12.11
CA VAL A 325 14.94 -6.48 -11.48
C VAL A 325 15.22 -6.10 -10.03
N VAL A 326 14.94 -6.95 -9.07
CA VAL A 326 15.34 -6.78 -7.66
C VAL A 326 16.03 -8.07 -7.23
N ALA A 327 17.22 -7.96 -6.64
CA ALA A 327 17.98 -9.11 -6.16
C ALA A 327 18.16 -10.21 -7.23
N GLY A 328 18.40 -9.79 -8.48
CA GLY A 328 18.68 -10.67 -9.61
C GLY A 328 17.47 -11.32 -10.29
N LYS A 329 16.23 -11.07 -9.82
CA LYS A 329 14.99 -11.55 -10.45
C LYS A 329 14.10 -10.39 -10.86
N ASN A 330 13.32 -10.58 -11.91
CA ASN A 330 12.25 -9.65 -12.26
C ASN A 330 11.19 -9.59 -11.13
N ILE A 331 10.60 -8.42 -10.86
CA ILE A 331 9.59 -8.28 -9.80
C ILE A 331 8.33 -9.13 -10.02
N VAL A 332 7.97 -9.45 -11.27
CA VAL A 332 6.89 -10.40 -11.60
C VAL A 332 7.29 -11.84 -11.31
N GLU A 333 8.57 -12.18 -11.46
CA GLU A 333 9.08 -13.51 -11.14
C GLU A 333 8.99 -13.76 -9.62
N TRP A 334 9.22 -12.75 -8.78
CA TRP A 334 9.03 -12.86 -7.33
C TRP A 334 7.60 -13.28 -6.95
N GLU A 335 6.58 -12.66 -7.56
CA GLU A 335 5.18 -13.06 -7.36
C GLU A 335 4.88 -14.44 -7.93
N THR A 336 5.46 -14.78 -9.09
CA THR A 336 5.27 -16.07 -9.75
C THR A 336 5.88 -17.23 -8.95
N ASP A 337 7.04 -17.02 -8.36
CA ASP A 337 7.72 -18.02 -7.53
C ASP A 337 6.92 -18.36 -6.26
N VAL A 338 6.22 -17.38 -5.70
CA VAL A 338 5.41 -17.55 -4.48
C VAL A 338 4.03 -18.11 -4.80
N PHE A 339 3.28 -17.47 -5.71
CA PHE A 339 1.86 -17.77 -5.93
C PHE A 339 1.59 -18.63 -7.17
N GLY A 340 2.60 -18.85 -8.02
CA GLY A 340 2.46 -19.49 -9.32
C GLY A 340 2.05 -18.52 -10.43
N GLU A 341 2.15 -18.97 -11.69
CA GLU A 341 1.89 -18.12 -12.88
C GLU A 341 0.41 -17.73 -13.04
N ASN A 342 -0.51 -18.63 -12.70
CA ASN A 342 -1.96 -18.42 -12.85
C ASN A 342 -2.70 -19.01 -11.62
N PRO A 343 -2.53 -18.42 -10.43
CA PRO A 343 -3.06 -18.92 -9.17
C PRO A 343 -4.58 -19.11 -9.19
N SER A 344 -5.35 -18.32 -9.94
CA SER A 344 -6.82 -18.43 -9.98
C SER A 344 -7.36 -19.47 -10.97
N SER A 345 -6.50 -20.07 -11.79
CA SER A 345 -6.91 -20.94 -12.90
C SER A 345 -7.61 -22.24 -12.48
N THR A 346 -7.35 -22.75 -11.28
CA THR A 346 -8.02 -23.92 -10.69
C THR A 346 -8.14 -23.74 -9.18
N GLU A 347 -9.11 -24.42 -8.55
CA GLU A 347 -9.26 -24.43 -7.09
C GLU A 347 -7.97 -24.89 -6.39
N GLU A 348 -7.32 -25.95 -6.89
CA GLU A 348 -6.07 -26.47 -6.32
C GLU A 348 -4.96 -25.42 -6.31
N LYS A 349 -4.74 -24.71 -7.43
CA LYS A 349 -3.73 -23.65 -7.52
C LYS A 349 -4.08 -22.46 -6.63
N LYS A 350 -5.37 -22.10 -6.56
CA LYS A 350 -5.85 -21.00 -5.71
C LYS A 350 -5.58 -21.31 -4.24
N LEU A 351 -5.95 -22.50 -3.78
CA LEU A 351 -5.69 -22.94 -2.41
C LEU A 351 -4.19 -23.04 -2.11
N LYS A 352 -3.39 -23.51 -3.07
CA LYS A 352 -1.93 -23.51 -2.96
C LYS A 352 -1.36 -22.09 -2.81
N ALA A 353 -1.81 -21.13 -3.60
CA ALA A 353 -1.38 -19.74 -3.50
C ALA A 353 -1.83 -19.08 -2.18
N ILE A 354 -3.10 -19.24 -1.79
CA ILE A 354 -3.62 -18.77 -0.49
C ILE A 354 -2.88 -19.41 0.68
N SER A 355 -2.37 -20.64 0.52
CA SER A 355 -1.59 -21.30 1.56
C SER A 355 -0.25 -20.63 1.84
N MET A 356 0.28 -19.79 0.95
CA MET A 356 1.50 -19.01 1.16
C MET A 356 1.28 -17.81 2.07
N ILE A 357 0.05 -17.32 2.17
CA ILE A 357 -0.33 -16.26 3.11
C ILE A 357 -0.32 -16.81 4.53
N GLY A 358 0.20 -16.04 5.47
CA GLY A 358 0.31 -16.36 6.88
C GLY A 358 -1.02 -16.55 7.59
N ASP A 359 -1.04 -17.40 8.61
CA ASP A 359 -2.25 -17.70 9.40
C ASP A 359 -2.66 -16.57 10.35
N LEU A 360 -1.77 -15.60 10.58
CA LEU A 360 -2.08 -14.37 11.30
C LEU A 360 -2.76 -13.30 10.42
N SER A 361 -2.88 -13.54 9.10
CA SER A 361 -3.59 -12.64 8.17
C SER A 361 -5.06 -12.48 8.60
N PRO A 362 -5.53 -11.25 8.87
CA PRO A 362 -6.94 -11.00 9.15
C PRO A 362 -7.86 -11.45 8.01
N ALA A 363 -7.47 -11.24 6.76
CA ALA A 363 -8.22 -11.67 5.58
C ALA A 363 -8.29 -13.21 5.49
N LYS A 364 -7.19 -13.92 5.77
CA LYS A 364 -7.14 -15.39 5.75
C LYS A 364 -7.94 -15.99 6.89
N ARG A 365 -7.93 -15.39 8.09
CA ARG A 365 -8.78 -15.81 9.21
C ARG A 365 -10.26 -15.67 8.90
N MET A 366 -10.67 -14.54 8.29
CA MET A 366 -12.04 -14.40 7.79
C MET A 366 -12.39 -15.48 6.76
N TRP A 367 -11.49 -15.72 5.80
CA TRP A 367 -11.70 -16.73 4.75
C TRP A 367 -11.86 -18.14 5.34
N LYS A 368 -10.98 -18.55 6.27
CA LYS A 368 -11.09 -19.84 6.97
C LYS A 368 -12.42 -19.96 7.71
N ALA A 369 -12.81 -18.93 8.46
CA ALA A 369 -14.05 -18.94 9.22
C ALA A 369 -15.30 -19.03 8.32
N PHE A 370 -15.36 -18.29 7.21
CA PHE A 370 -16.47 -18.40 6.26
C PHE A 370 -16.53 -19.79 5.60
N ARG A 371 -15.39 -20.36 5.20
CA ARG A 371 -15.32 -21.73 4.65
C ARG A 371 -15.78 -22.76 5.67
N GLU A 372 -15.37 -22.63 6.93
CA GLU A 372 -15.87 -23.51 7.99
C GLU A 372 -17.39 -23.37 8.19
N ILE A 373 -17.94 -22.16 8.11
CA ILE A 373 -19.39 -21.91 8.18
C ILE A 373 -20.14 -22.53 7.00
N GLU A 374 -19.58 -22.45 5.79
CA GLU A 374 -20.12 -23.08 4.58
C GLU A 374 -20.33 -24.59 4.79
N ASP A 375 -19.39 -25.23 5.49
CA ASP A 375 -19.39 -26.66 5.82
C ASP A 375 -20.13 -27.03 7.12
N ILE A 376 -20.75 -26.07 7.82
CA ILE A 376 -21.51 -26.37 9.04
C ILE A 376 -22.75 -27.20 8.68
N ALA A 377 -22.75 -28.45 9.14
CA ALA A 377 -23.96 -29.27 9.14
C ALA A 377 -25.03 -28.61 10.06
N PRO A 378 -26.33 -28.63 9.66
CA PRO A 378 -27.44 -28.05 10.45
C PRO A 378 -27.55 -28.55 11.91
N ALA A 379 -26.92 -29.69 12.22
CA ALA A 379 -26.92 -30.32 13.54
C ALA A 379 -25.79 -29.88 14.47
N LYS A 380 -24.81 -29.06 14.02
CA LYS A 380 -23.74 -28.56 14.90
C LYS A 380 -24.31 -27.58 15.94
N PRO A 381 -23.80 -27.57 17.19
CA PRO A 381 -24.30 -26.67 18.22
C PRO A 381 -24.08 -25.20 17.84
N HIS A 382 -25.05 -24.33 18.19
CA HIS A 382 -24.92 -22.87 18.02
C HIS A 382 -23.65 -22.31 18.66
N SER A 383 -23.08 -22.96 19.68
CA SER A 383 -21.82 -22.55 20.32
C SER A 383 -20.63 -22.57 19.37
N TYR A 384 -20.57 -23.49 18.40
CA TYR A 384 -19.47 -23.52 17.43
C TYR A 384 -19.61 -22.40 16.40
N LEU A 385 -20.83 -22.12 15.93
CA LEU A 385 -21.10 -20.96 15.08
C LEU A 385 -20.74 -19.64 15.79
N ARG A 386 -21.04 -19.51 17.09
CA ARG A 386 -20.66 -18.33 17.90
C ARG A 386 -19.13 -18.12 17.88
N THR A 387 -18.33 -19.16 18.08
CA THR A 387 -16.87 -19.06 17.99
C THR A 387 -16.39 -18.54 16.63
N LEU A 388 -16.97 -19.03 15.54
CA LEU A 388 -16.60 -18.59 14.19
C LEU A 388 -17.04 -17.15 13.92
N VAL A 389 -18.21 -16.73 14.41
CA VAL A 389 -18.68 -15.35 14.29
C VAL A 389 -17.82 -14.38 15.10
N ASP A 390 -17.41 -14.76 16.32
CA ASP A 390 -16.53 -13.95 17.15
C ASP A 390 -15.18 -13.75 16.45
N GLU A 391 -14.65 -14.81 15.83
CA GLU A 391 -13.41 -14.73 15.06
C GLU A 391 -13.57 -13.87 13.79
N LEU A 392 -14.70 -13.98 13.08
CA LEU A 392 -15.02 -13.11 11.95
C LEU A 392 -15.06 -11.63 12.34
N GLN A 393 -15.74 -11.29 13.43
CA GLN A 393 -15.84 -9.91 13.91
C GLN A 393 -14.47 -9.34 14.27
N ALA A 394 -13.69 -10.11 15.02
CA ALA A 394 -12.38 -9.67 15.47
C ALA A 394 -11.37 -9.57 14.32
N SER A 395 -11.38 -10.51 13.37
CA SER A 395 -10.55 -10.43 12.16
C SER A 395 -10.98 -9.32 11.20
N PHE A 396 -12.27 -9.02 11.11
CA PHE A 396 -12.77 -7.88 10.34
C PHE A 396 -12.28 -6.54 10.90
N GLU A 397 -12.23 -6.40 12.23
CA GLU A 397 -11.68 -5.20 12.87
C GLU A 397 -10.15 -5.09 12.73
N ASP A 398 -9.42 -6.21 12.82
CA ASP A 398 -7.97 -6.23 12.54
C ASP A 398 -7.67 -5.79 11.09
N TRP A 399 -8.41 -6.33 10.12
CA TRP A 399 -8.23 -6.03 8.68
C TRP A 399 -8.42 -4.54 8.35
N LYS A 400 -9.35 -3.85 9.03
CA LYS A 400 -9.67 -2.45 8.75
C LYS A 400 -8.55 -1.46 9.11
N HIS A 401 -7.62 -1.85 9.98
CA HIS A 401 -6.71 -0.91 10.62
C HIS A 401 -5.25 -1.31 10.48
N ARG A 402 -4.64 -0.97 9.35
CA ARG A 402 -3.23 -1.23 9.07
C ARG A 402 -2.21 -0.42 9.89
N ASN A 403 -2.68 0.55 10.68
CA ASN A 403 -1.87 1.23 11.71
C ASN A 403 -1.88 0.50 13.07
N LYS A 404 -2.50 -0.67 13.13
CA LYS A 404 -2.51 -1.55 14.31
C LYS A 404 -1.98 -2.90 13.88
N LEU A 405 -1.18 -3.51 14.75
CA LEU A 405 -0.79 -4.90 14.55
C LEU A 405 -2.03 -5.79 14.77
N PRO A 406 -2.26 -6.81 13.92
CA PRO A 406 -3.36 -7.73 14.10
C PRO A 406 -3.16 -8.58 15.37
N ARG A 407 -4.26 -9.12 15.93
CA ARG A 407 -4.20 -9.97 17.13
C ARG A 407 -3.21 -11.13 16.94
N GLY A 408 -2.39 -11.36 17.96
CA GLY A 408 -1.34 -12.38 17.96
C GLY A 408 0.04 -11.86 17.55
N VAL A 409 0.18 -10.55 17.32
CA VAL A 409 1.48 -9.89 17.10
C VAL A 409 1.60 -8.73 18.09
N GLU A 410 2.63 -8.79 18.92
CA GLU A 410 2.90 -7.75 19.91
C GLU A 410 3.90 -6.71 19.36
N PRO A 411 3.73 -5.42 19.70
CA PRO A 411 4.71 -4.41 19.36
C PRO A 411 6.02 -4.65 20.12
N SER A 412 7.16 -4.42 19.45
CA SER A 412 8.49 -4.49 20.08
C SER A 412 8.72 -3.24 20.94
N PRO A 413 8.78 -3.34 22.28
CA PRO A 413 8.83 -2.17 23.16
C PRO A 413 10.19 -1.43 23.14
N ASP A 414 11.23 -2.06 22.59
CA ASP A 414 12.61 -1.59 22.52
C ASP A 414 12.98 -0.94 21.16
N HIS A 415 12.05 -0.95 20.20
CA HIS A 415 12.20 -0.30 18.90
C HIS A 415 11.33 0.94 18.82
N HIS A 416 11.56 1.82 17.84
CA HIS A 416 10.69 2.97 17.63
C HIS A 416 9.37 2.57 16.97
N GLN A 417 9.42 1.57 16.09
CA GLN A 417 8.26 1.05 15.38
C GLN A 417 8.36 -0.45 15.17
N THR A 418 7.21 -1.07 14.95
CA THR A 418 7.08 -2.48 14.56
C THR A 418 6.29 -2.57 13.26
N LEU A 419 6.86 -3.26 12.27
CA LEU A 419 6.19 -3.59 11.01
C LEU A 419 5.96 -5.10 10.94
N PHE A 420 4.80 -5.49 10.45
CA PHE A 420 4.39 -6.87 10.29
C PHE A 420 3.94 -7.14 8.85
N TYR A 421 4.71 -7.96 8.14
CA TYR A 421 4.38 -8.46 6.81
C TYR A 421 3.46 -9.67 6.93
N VAL A 422 2.26 -9.57 6.36
CA VAL A 422 1.30 -10.67 6.28
C VAL A 422 0.27 -10.38 5.19
N ASN A 423 -0.27 -11.40 4.52
CA ASN A 423 -1.22 -11.24 3.40
C ASN A 423 -0.64 -10.42 2.26
N ASN A 424 0.67 -10.56 2.01
CA ASN A 424 1.41 -9.76 1.05
C ASN A 424 1.16 -8.25 1.22
N THR A 425 1.09 -7.80 2.48
CA THR A 425 0.88 -6.40 2.86
C THR A 425 1.59 -6.10 4.18
N ILE A 426 1.59 -4.82 4.59
CA ILE A 426 2.27 -4.35 5.80
C ILE A 426 1.25 -3.77 6.78
N TYR A 427 1.29 -4.23 8.02
CA TYR A 427 0.71 -3.58 9.18
C TYR A 427 1.84 -2.92 9.97
N GLY A 428 1.62 -1.73 10.53
CA GLY A 428 2.66 -0.99 11.23
C GLY A 428 2.15 -0.23 12.42
N THR A 429 2.99 -0.04 13.43
CA THR A 429 2.71 0.82 14.58
C THR A 429 3.99 1.54 15.02
N ILE A 430 3.84 2.78 15.46
CA ILE A 430 4.89 3.52 16.18
C ILE A 430 4.58 3.41 17.67
N ASN A 431 5.61 3.11 18.47
CA ASN A 431 5.43 3.04 19.92
C ASN A 431 5.02 4.41 20.48
N ASP A 432 4.18 4.37 21.52
CA ASP A 432 3.64 5.55 22.21
C ASP A 432 2.77 6.49 21.34
N GLN A 433 2.20 5.99 20.23
CA GLN A 433 1.27 6.76 19.39
C GLN A 433 -0.12 6.16 19.30
N ASP A 434 -1.12 7.03 19.16
CA ASP A 434 -2.49 6.60 18.85
C ASP A 434 -2.52 6.05 17.43
N ALA A 435 -2.86 4.78 17.29
CA ALA A 435 -2.98 4.12 16.00
C ALA A 435 -4.11 4.67 15.10
N ASN A 436 -5.00 5.51 15.63
CA ASN A 436 -5.99 6.25 14.84
C ASN A 436 -5.48 7.64 14.39
N ALA A 437 -4.30 8.04 14.86
CA ALA A 437 -3.61 9.25 14.40
C ALA A 437 -2.67 8.93 13.24
N GLN A 438 -2.19 9.99 12.59
CA GLN A 438 -1.12 9.91 11.60
C GLN A 438 0.19 9.47 12.28
N PRO A 439 0.84 8.39 11.84
CA PRO A 439 2.16 7.99 12.31
C PRO A 439 3.21 9.08 12.10
N ILE A 440 3.91 9.48 13.16
CA ILE A 440 4.95 10.52 13.13
C ILE A 440 6.21 10.02 13.87
N PHE A 441 7.40 10.19 13.29
CA PHE A 441 8.64 9.86 14.01
C PHE A 441 9.31 11.12 14.59
N HIS A 442 8.78 11.65 15.69
CA HIS A 442 9.16 12.94 16.28
C HIS A 442 10.65 13.14 16.59
N GLN A 443 11.43 12.08 16.73
CA GLN A 443 12.85 12.19 17.06
C GLN A 443 13.71 12.69 15.90
N TRP A 444 13.24 12.51 14.66
CA TRP A 444 13.95 12.97 13.47
C TRP A 444 13.52 14.39 13.10
N GLU A 445 13.93 15.41 13.85
CA GLU A 445 13.70 16.81 13.45
C GLU A 445 14.88 17.40 12.66
N THR A 446 16.10 16.99 13.00
CA THR A 446 17.34 17.39 12.35
C THR A 446 18.16 16.15 12.00
N ARG A 447 19.22 16.31 11.19
CA ARG A 447 20.19 15.23 10.96
C ARG A 447 20.79 14.71 12.27
N GLY A 448 21.14 13.43 12.31
CA GLY A 448 21.74 12.74 13.45
C GLY A 448 20.79 11.78 14.20
N ALA A 449 19.50 11.74 13.84
CA ALA A 449 18.56 10.79 14.41
C ALA A 449 18.80 9.36 13.91
N THR A 450 18.53 8.38 14.77
CA THR A 450 18.52 6.96 14.42
C THR A 450 17.12 6.39 14.62
N MET A 451 16.51 5.89 13.55
CA MET A 451 15.28 5.10 13.64
C MET A 451 15.64 3.64 13.83
N THR A 452 14.91 2.94 14.71
CA THR A 452 15.01 1.49 14.89
C THR A 452 13.66 0.85 14.63
N SER A 453 13.64 -0.22 13.85
CA SER A 453 12.42 -0.92 13.46
C SER A 453 12.54 -2.41 13.74
N LYS A 454 11.52 -2.98 14.36
CA LYS A 454 11.34 -4.42 14.39
C LYS A 454 10.52 -4.83 13.17
N LEU A 455 11.01 -5.79 12.41
CA LEU A 455 10.31 -6.40 11.28
C LEU A 455 9.90 -7.81 11.66
N TYR A 456 8.61 -8.11 11.52
CA TYR A 456 8.04 -9.44 11.65
C TYR A 456 7.46 -9.88 10.32
N ASN A 457 7.63 -11.15 9.97
CA ASN A 457 7.03 -11.77 8.80
C ASN A 457 6.19 -12.97 9.22
N GLY A 458 4.89 -12.89 8.96
CA GLY A 458 3.94 -13.97 9.20
C GLY A 458 3.61 -14.78 7.95
N ASP A 459 3.98 -14.31 6.77
CA ASP A 459 3.80 -15.03 5.51
C ASP A 459 4.87 -16.12 5.33
N TYR A 460 4.55 -17.15 4.55
CA TYR A 460 5.41 -18.32 4.35
C TYR A 460 6.36 -18.15 3.16
N PHE A 461 6.70 -16.90 2.84
CA PHE A 461 7.66 -16.49 1.83
C PHE A 461 8.43 -15.27 2.34
N PRO A 462 9.67 -15.03 1.86
CA PRO A 462 10.47 -13.92 2.34
C PRO A 462 9.90 -12.58 1.87
N HIS A 463 10.03 -11.56 2.70
CA HIS A 463 9.80 -10.16 2.34
C HIS A 463 11.12 -9.41 2.36
N ALA A 464 11.14 -8.19 1.84
CA ALA A 464 12.24 -7.27 2.06
C ALA A 464 11.77 -5.91 2.58
N TYR A 465 12.74 -5.13 3.03
CA TYR A 465 12.54 -3.80 3.55
C TYR A 465 13.36 -2.78 2.77
N PHE A 466 12.67 -1.76 2.29
CA PHE A 466 13.26 -0.52 1.81
C PHE A 466 12.63 0.68 2.50
N SER A 467 13.42 1.76 2.60
CA SER A 467 12.94 3.08 3.01
C SER A 467 13.24 4.13 1.94
N VAL A 468 12.27 5.02 1.66
CA VAL A 468 12.38 6.07 0.63
C VAL A 468 12.23 7.45 1.26
N ASP A 469 13.07 8.36 0.82
CA ASP A 469 13.03 9.81 1.06
C ASP A 469 12.35 10.53 -0.11
N PHE A 470 11.55 11.56 0.22
CA PHE A 470 10.86 12.43 -0.74
C PHE A 470 11.36 13.87 -0.63
N GLY A 471 12.68 14.04 -0.81
CA GLY A 471 13.32 15.33 -0.93
C GLY A 471 13.90 15.90 0.36
N GLY A 472 13.93 15.14 1.46
CA GLY A 472 14.72 15.52 2.62
C GLY A 472 16.21 15.65 2.26
N LEU A 473 16.75 14.64 1.57
CA LEU A 473 18.16 14.55 1.20
C LEU A 473 18.49 15.38 -0.04
N ARG A 474 17.68 15.23 -1.11
CA ARG A 474 17.92 15.85 -2.43
C ARG A 474 16.97 17.00 -2.74
N GLY A 475 16.23 17.49 -1.76
CA GLY A 475 15.35 18.64 -1.91
C GLY A 475 14.00 18.33 -2.54
N TYR A 476 13.05 19.20 -2.22
CA TYR A 476 11.70 19.17 -2.79
C TYR A 476 11.26 20.56 -3.21
N GLU A 477 10.58 20.65 -4.34
CA GLU A 477 9.92 21.85 -4.81
C GLU A 477 8.58 21.99 -4.08
N ASN A 478 8.31 23.20 -3.58
CA ASN A 478 7.04 23.50 -2.95
C ASN A 478 6.20 24.42 -3.81
N ILE A 479 5.49 23.84 -4.78
CA ILE A 479 4.60 24.60 -5.63
C ILE A 479 3.17 24.50 -5.09
N PHE A 480 2.87 25.37 -4.14
CA PHE A 480 1.53 25.57 -3.60
C PHE A 480 0.61 26.08 -4.69
N GLN A 481 -0.39 25.30 -5.10
CA GLN A 481 -1.57 25.87 -5.74
C GLN A 481 -2.85 25.23 -5.29
N ASN A 482 -3.70 26.09 -4.75
CA ASN A 482 -5.10 25.78 -4.59
C ASN A 482 -5.73 25.77 -5.98
N THR A 483 -6.16 24.62 -6.48
CA THR A 483 -6.87 24.55 -7.76
C THR A 483 -8.28 25.15 -7.67
N LEU A 484 -8.88 25.21 -6.47
CA LEU A 484 -10.24 25.74 -6.25
C LEU A 484 -10.43 26.41 -4.88
N PRO A 485 -11.03 27.61 -4.78
CA PRO A 485 -11.32 28.29 -3.50
C PRO A 485 -12.54 27.67 -2.77
N ILE A 486 -12.67 26.34 -2.79
CA ILE A 486 -13.78 25.61 -2.19
C ILE A 486 -13.18 24.79 -1.04
N GLY A 487 -13.75 24.94 0.15
CA GLY A 487 -13.32 24.25 1.36
C GLY A 487 -13.52 22.73 1.26
N GLY A 488 -12.59 22.04 0.60
CA GLY A 488 -12.24 20.65 0.85
C GLY A 488 -11.14 20.56 1.91
N ALA A 489 -10.76 19.34 2.29
CA ALA A 489 -9.77 19.04 3.34
C ALA A 489 -8.31 19.41 3.01
N GLY A 490 -8.08 20.49 2.26
CA GLY A 490 -6.81 21.21 2.35
C GLY A 490 -6.34 21.92 1.09
N PRO A 491 -6.49 23.25 1.00
CA PRO A 491 -5.57 24.14 0.26
C PRO A 491 -4.10 24.11 0.78
N TRP A 492 -3.64 22.96 1.31
CA TRP A 492 -2.43 22.82 2.13
C TRP A 492 -1.49 21.69 1.66
N PHE A 493 -1.94 20.80 0.77
CA PHE A 493 -1.22 19.55 0.49
C PHE A 493 -1.23 19.20 -1.00
N THR A 494 -0.34 19.83 -1.77
CA THR A 494 0.14 19.24 -3.01
C THR A 494 1.55 18.71 -2.74
N PHE A 495 1.90 17.44 -3.02
CA PHE A 495 3.33 17.20 -3.26
C PHE A 495 3.65 17.93 -4.56
N GLY A 496 4.50 18.93 -4.42
CA GLY A 496 5.23 19.41 -5.57
C GLY A 496 6.14 18.30 -6.08
N ARG A 497 6.97 18.67 -7.03
CA ARG A 497 8.03 17.81 -7.51
C ARG A 497 9.10 17.64 -6.44
N ALA A 498 9.59 16.44 -6.20
CA ALA A 498 10.66 16.16 -5.25
C ALA A 498 11.74 15.30 -5.89
N HIS A 499 12.99 15.47 -5.47
CA HIS A 499 14.03 14.51 -5.82
C HIS A 499 14.01 13.37 -4.82
N TRP A 500 13.47 12.23 -5.23
CA TRP A 500 13.36 11.07 -4.37
C TRP A 500 14.69 10.32 -4.29
N PHE A 501 14.89 9.63 -3.18
CA PHE A 501 16.06 8.79 -2.97
C PHE A 501 15.74 7.65 -2.02
N ILE A 502 16.51 6.56 -2.07
CA ILE A 502 16.32 5.41 -1.18
C ILE A 502 17.26 5.56 0.01
N ASN A 503 16.72 5.51 1.22
CA ASN A 503 17.49 5.59 2.47
C ASN A 503 18.31 4.33 2.73
N THR A 504 17.83 3.18 2.24
CA THR A 504 18.44 1.87 2.37
C THR A 504 19.34 1.57 1.17
N ALA A 505 20.62 1.30 1.42
CA ALA A 505 21.60 1.00 0.36
C ALA A 505 21.29 -0.27 -0.46
N ALA A 506 20.60 -1.23 0.17
CA ALA A 506 20.22 -2.52 -0.39
C ALA A 506 19.00 -3.06 0.38
N PRO A 507 18.20 -3.98 -0.19
CA PRO A 507 17.06 -4.55 0.51
C PRO A 507 17.51 -5.32 1.75
N ALA A 508 16.89 -5.04 2.90
CA ALA A 508 17.05 -5.88 4.07
C ALA A 508 16.00 -6.99 4.03
N LEU A 509 16.44 -8.24 3.90
CA LEU A 509 15.56 -9.40 3.82
C LEU A 509 14.95 -9.71 5.18
N VAL A 510 13.70 -10.13 5.19
CA VAL A 510 12.97 -10.61 6.36
C VAL A 510 12.60 -12.06 6.08
N PRO A 511 13.10 -13.02 6.89
CA PRO A 511 12.88 -14.45 6.64
C PRO A 511 11.39 -14.80 6.64
N ALA A 512 11.02 -15.86 5.92
CA ALA A 512 9.65 -16.40 5.97
C ALA A 512 9.31 -16.92 7.38
N ALA A 513 8.01 -16.97 7.69
CA ALA A 513 7.53 -17.73 8.84
C ALA A 513 7.67 -19.25 8.62
N GLU A 514 7.82 -19.99 9.72
CA GLU A 514 7.70 -21.44 9.77
C GLU A 514 6.22 -21.87 9.77
N ARG A 515 5.94 -22.94 9.04
CA ARG A 515 4.62 -23.57 9.04
C ARG A 515 4.48 -24.46 10.28
N PRO A 516 3.30 -24.54 10.92
CA PRO A 516 3.06 -25.48 12.01
C PRO A 516 3.24 -26.95 11.58
N ASP A 517 3.79 -27.80 12.46
CA ASP A 517 4.05 -29.24 12.22
C ASP A 517 2.81 -30.06 11.82
N THR A 518 1.60 -29.56 12.10
CA THR A 518 0.32 -30.22 11.76
C THR A 518 -0.13 -29.96 10.33
N TYR A 519 0.64 -29.22 9.55
CA TYR A 519 0.33 -28.94 8.15
C TYR A 519 0.75 -30.14 7.27
N GLU A 520 -0.22 -30.85 6.68
CA GLU A 520 0.10 -31.94 5.76
C GLU A 520 0.84 -31.40 4.52
N GLU A 521 1.89 -32.12 4.13
CA GLU A 521 2.83 -31.81 3.03
C GLU A 521 2.13 -31.90 1.65
N GLY A 522 1.24 -30.94 1.36
CA GLY A 522 0.66 -30.73 0.04
C GLY A 522 1.61 -29.92 -0.82
N SER A 523 1.91 -30.41 -2.04
CA SER A 523 2.88 -29.86 -3.00
C SER A 523 2.93 -28.32 -3.01
N TYR A 524 3.95 -27.74 -2.37
CA TYR A 524 4.20 -26.30 -2.32
C TYR A 524 4.93 -25.82 -3.59
N TYR A 525 5.04 -24.50 -3.77
CA TYR A 525 6.08 -23.97 -4.64
C TYR A 525 7.35 -23.96 -3.81
N GLU A 526 8.39 -24.67 -4.25
CA GLU A 526 9.73 -24.38 -3.72
C GLU A 526 10.00 -22.92 -4.07
N VAL A 527 9.93 -22.04 -3.08
CA VAL A 527 10.35 -20.65 -3.26
C VAL A 527 11.84 -20.74 -3.59
N ALA A 528 12.19 -20.45 -4.84
CA ALA A 528 13.58 -20.54 -5.27
C ALA A 528 14.42 -19.68 -4.34
N ALA A 529 15.42 -20.31 -3.70
CA ALA A 529 16.44 -19.60 -2.94
C ALA A 529 16.97 -18.43 -3.77
N LEU A 530 17.36 -17.34 -3.11
CA LEU A 530 18.06 -16.26 -3.79
C LEU A 530 19.21 -16.85 -4.62
N PRO A 531 19.40 -16.43 -5.88
CA PRO A 531 20.44 -17.00 -6.73
C PRO A 531 21.80 -16.96 -6.01
N GLU A 532 22.51 -18.09 -5.97
CA GLU A 532 23.82 -18.22 -5.31
C GLU A 532 24.84 -17.22 -5.89
N GLU A 533 24.66 -16.81 -7.17
CA GLU A 533 25.45 -15.79 -7.88
C GLU A 533 25.25 -14.36 -7.37
N ALA A 534 24.19 -14.07 -6.60
CA ALA A 534 24.02 -12.77 -5.93
C ALA A 534 25.07 -12.55 -4.81
N SER A 535 25.87 -13.57 -4.46
CA SER A 535 26.87 -13.53 -3.39
C SER A 535 28.28 -13.08 -3.82
N GLU A 536 28.61 -13.08 -5.12
CA GLU A 536 30.00 -12.86 -5.58
C GLU A 536 30.14 -11.79 -6.67
N VAL A 537 30.07 -10.49 -6.33
CA VAL A 537 30.65 -9.42 -7.19
C VAL A 537 31.26 -8.23 -6.42
N ALA A 538 32.57 -8.12 -6.62
CA ALA A 538 33.50 -6.99 -6.68
C ALA A 538 33.21 -5.63 -6.02
N GLN A 539 34.20 -5.25 -5.19
CA GLN A 539 34.60 -3.88 -4.88
C GLN A 539 34.69 -3.02 -6.16
N GLY A 540 33.76 -2.08 -6.30
CA GLY A 540 33.83 -0.96 -7.23
C GLY A 540 33.02 -1.14 -8.52
N VAL A 541 32.19 -0.11 -8.78
CA VAL A 541 31.52 0.28 -10.05
C VAL A 541 30.03 -0.12 -10.17
N ARG A 542 29.20 0.94 -10.25
CA ARG A 542 27.77 1.07 -10.65
C ARG A 542 26.71 0.82 -9.55
N PRO A 543 26.00 1.87 -9.09
CA PRO A 543 24.74 1.70 -8.41
C PRO A 543 23.68 1.44 -9.48
N ASN A 544 23.43 0.19 -9.83
CA ASN A 544 22.05 -0.17 -10.13
C ASN A 544 21.49 -0.58 -8.76
N TRP A 545 20.80 0.35 -8.09
CA TRP A 545 20.35 0.21 -6.69
C TRP A 545 19.41 -0.99 -6.48
N LEU A 546 18.90 -1.52 -7.59
CA LEU A 546 18.08 -2.71 -7.75
C LEU A 546 18.88 -4.01 -7.94
N GLU A 547 20.07 -3.91 -8.54
CA GLU A 547 20.98 -5.04 -8.82
C GLU A 547 22.15 -5.07 -7.83
N HIS A 548 21.96 -4.65 -6.58
CA HIS A 548 23.03 -4.83 -5.60
C HIS A 548 23.25 -6.32 -5.32
N PRO A 549 24.42 -6.89 -5.68
CA PRO A 549 24.82 -8.21 -5.24
C PRO A 549 25.40 -8.08 -3.82
N GLY A 550 25.15 -9.06 -2.96
CA GLY A 550 25.93 -9.25 -1.75
C GLY A 550 25.18 -9.09 -0.43
N ASN A 551 23.86 -9.30 -0.39
CA ASN A 551 23.30 -9.81 0.86
C ASN A 551 23.44 -11.34 0.80
N ASN A 552 24.61 -11.84 1.23
CA ASN A 552 24.75 -13.26 1.59
C ASN A 552 23.57 -13.53 2.53
N GLY A 553 22.61 -14.34 2.10
CA GLY A 553 21.38 -14.60 2.84
C GLY A 553 21.68 -15.02 4.26
N TYR A 554 21.73 -14.07 5.18
CA TYR A 554 21.78 -14.33 6.60
C TYR A 554 20.34 -14.44 7.03
N TRP A 555 19.82 -15.66 6.86
CA TRP A 555 18.56 -16.05 7.43
C TRP A 555 18.75 -16.03 8.94
N THR A 556 18.07 -15.10 9.60
CA THR A 556 17.76 -15.25 11.00
C THR A 556 16.78 -16.43 11.12
N GLU A 557 17.11 -17.37 11.99
CA GLU A 557 16.17 -18.44 12.34
C GLU A 557 14.87 -17.79 12.85
N PRO A 558 13.70 -18.33 12.47
CA PRO A 558 12.41 -17.88 13.01
C PRO A 558 12.39 -17.87 14.54
N THR A 559 11.52 -17.04 15.10
CA THR A 559 11.29 -17.00 16.55
C THR A 559 10.84 -18.38 17.06
N ALA A 560 10.86 -18.58 18.38
CA ALA A 560 10.32 -19.80 19.00
C ALA A 560 8.81 -20.02 18.69
N GLU A 561 8.13 -19.00 18.17
CA GLU A 561 6.72 -19.03 17.74
C GLU A 561 6.58 -19.23 16.22
N GLY A 562 7.69 -19.39 15.50
CA GLY A 562 7.73 -19.62 14.05
C GLY A 562 7.59 -18.36 13.19
N ILE A 563 7.54 -17.16 13.77
CA ILE A 563 7.47 -15.90 13.00
C ILE A 563 8.88 -15.52 12.53
N GLY A 564 9.04 -15.11 11.27
CA GLY A 564 10.29 -14.57 10.75
C GLY A 564 10.59 -13.19 11.33
N GLU A 565 11.85 -12.91 11.70
CA GLU A 565 12.23 -11.64 12.32
C GLU A 565 13.46 -11.01 11.70
N HIS A 566 13.48 -9.67 11.62
CA HIS A 566 14.69 -8.91 11.34
C HIS A 566 14.64 -7.53 12.00
N ASN A 567 15.79 -6.93 12.31
CA ASN A 567 15.85 -5.58 12.86
C ASN A 567 16.49 -4.61 11.87
N ILE A 568 16.02 -3.36 11.87
CA ILE A 568 16.58 -2.29 11.07
C ILE A 568 17.00 -1.13 11.96
N ALA A 569 18.17 -0.57 11.70
CA ALA A 569 18.56 0.74 12.19
C ALA A 569 18.89 1.67 11.01
N ILE A 570 18.32 2.88 10.97
CA ILE A 570 18.65 3.88 9.94
C ILE A 570 19.21 5.12 10.61
N ASN A 571 20.46 5.44 10.33
CA ASN A 571 21.11 6.68 10.74
C ASN A 571 20.87 7.76 9.68
N PHE A 572 20.04 8.75 10.01
CA PHE A 572 19.72 9.86 9.14
C PHE A 572 20.80 10.94 9.22
N ARG A 573 21.48 11.23 8.11
CA ARG A 573 22.52 12.27 7.99
C ARG A 573 22.04 13.51 7.26
N TYR A 574 20.73 13.68 7.18
CA TYR A 574 20.05 14.81 6.56
C TYR A 574 18.73 15.10 7.30
N GLU A 575 18.18 16.29 7.08
CA GLU A 575 16.90 16.74 7.64
C GLU A 575 15.72 16.10 6.93
N PRO A 576 14.65 15.74 7.66
CA PRO A 576 13.44 15.27 7.00
C PRO A 576 12.83 16.36 6.09
N SER A 577 12.03 15.92 5.12
CA SER A 577 11.03 16.80 4.53
C SER A 577 9.95 17.10 5.58
N ILE A 578 9.45 18.34 5.60
CA ILE A 578 8.42 18.77 6.57
C ILE A 578 7.04 18.17 6.32
N ARG A 579 6.85 17.50 5.17
CA ARG A 579 5.56 16.95 4.74
C ARG A 579 5.49 15.44 4.94
N LEU A 580 6.50 14.76 4.41
CA LEU A 580 6.58 13.32 4.41
C LEU A 580 8.01 12.92 4.74
N ARG A 581 8.18 12.24 5.88
CA ARG A 581 9.51 11.85 6.34
C ARG A 581 10.05 10.71 5.49
N TYR A 582 9.34 9.59 5.45
CA TYR A 582 9.75 8.43 4.67
C TYR A 582 8.61 7.46 4.40
N TYR A 583 8.74 6.70 3.32
CA TYR A 583 7.96 5.47 3.07
C TYR A 583 8.80 4.25 3.36
N GLN A 584 8.10 3.17 3.69
CA GLN A 584 8.66 1.84 3.90
C GLN A 584 7.86 0.86 3.08
N PHE A 585 8.53 -0.02 2.35
CA PHE A 585 7.84 -0.95 1.46
C PHE A 585 8.63 -2.24 1.26
N ASP A 586 7.95 -3.25 0.75
CA ASP A 586 8.59 -4.45 0.23
C ASP A 586 8.91 -4.33 -1.26
N PRO A 587 10.21 -4.28 -1.65
CA PRO A 587 10.59 -4.25 -3.06
C PRO A 587 10.42 -5.59 -3.79
N LEU A 588 10.20 -6.70 -3.09
CA LEU A 588 9.97 -8.01 -3.73
C LEU A 588 8.49 -8.20 -4.12
N HIS A 589 7.60 -7.69 -3.27
CA HIS A 589 6.16 -7.91 -3.36
C HIS A 589 5.35 -6.61 -3.20
N HIS A 590 5.54 -5.69 -4.14
CA HIS A 590 5.10 -4.30 -4.03
C HIS A 590 3.74 -4.07 -4.70
N ASN A 591 2.64 -4.30 -3.97
CA ASN A 591 1.30 -3.84 -4.35
C ASN A 591 0.80 -2.80 -3.34
N VAL A 592 0.22 -3.30 -2.24
CA VAL A 592 -0.25 -2.50 -1.10
C VAL A 592 0.70 -2.61 0.10
N ALA A 593 1.83 -3.30 -0.05
CA ALA A 593 2.86 -3.51 0.98
C ALA A 593 3.70 -2.24 1.19
N ILE A 594 3.04 -1.13 1.53
CA ILE A 594 3.64 0.19 1.77
C ILE A 594 3.08 0.73 3.07
N TRP A 595 3.94 1.33 3.89
CA TRP A 595 3.58 2.00 5.13
C TRP A 595 4.43 3.26 5.31
N SER A 596 3.82 4.35 5.73
CA SER A 596 4.43 5.68 5.69
C SER A 596 4.48 6.39 7.03
N VAL A 597 5.42 7.33 7.17
CA VAL A 597 5.59 8.15 8.37
C VAL A 597 5.76 9.62 7.97
N HIS A 598 5.07 10.51 8.69
CA HIS A 598 5.02 11.96 8.40
C HIS A 598 5.78 12.80 9.41
#